data_AF-A0A1R3L3Z7-F1
#
_entry.id   AF-A0A1R3L3Z7-F1
#
_cell.length_a   1.000
_cell.length_b   1.000
_cell.length_c   1.000
_cell.angle_alpha   90.00
_cell.angle_beta   90.00
_cell.angle_gamma   90.00
#
_symmetry.space_group_name_H-M   'P 1'
#
loop_
_entity.id
_entity.type
_entity.pdbx_description
1 polymer ?
#
loop_
_entity_poly.entity_id
_entity_poly.type
_entity_poly.pdbx_seq_one_letter_code
_entity_poly.pdbx_strand_id
1 'polypeptide(L)'
;MALRFPRFSQGLAQDPTTRRIWFGIATAHDFESHDDITEERLYQNIFASHFGQLAIIFLWTSGNLFHVAWQGNFEAWVQDPLHVRPIAHAIWDPHFGQPAVEAFTEGVLLVQ
;
A
#
# COMPACT_ATOMS: atom_id res chain seq x y z
N MET A 1 -27.70 21.29 4.80
CA MET A 1 -27.65 19.93 4.24
C MET A 1 -26.26 19.37 4.53
N ALA A 2 -26.13 18.39 5.41
CA ALA A 2 -24.83 17.79 5.73
C ALA A 2 -24.35 16.90 4.58
N LEU A 3 -23.05 16.91 4.30
CA LEU A 3 -22.45 16.08 3.25
C LEU A 3 -22.25 14.64 3.76
N ARG A 4 -22.15 13.65 2.87
CA ARG A 4 -22.00 12.23 3.25
C ARG A 4 -20.67 11.90 3.94
N PHE A 5 -19.63 12.71 3.76
CA PHE A 5 -18.29 12.49 4.32
C PHE A 5 -17.85 13.66 5.20
N PRO A 6 -17.22 13.41 6.37
CA PRO A 6 -17.01 12.10 6.99
C PRO A 6 -18.28 11.55 7.67
N ARG A 7 -18.57 10.25 7.51
CA ARG A 7 -19.76 9.62 8.12
C ARG A 7 -19.70 9.61 9.65
N PHE A 8 -18.50 9.56 10.20
CA PHE A 8 -18.22 9.37 11.62
C PHE A 8 -18.17 10.68 12.43
N SER A 9 -18.34 11.84 11.78
CA SER A 9 -18.42 13.14 12.47
C SER A 9 -19.37 14.09 11.76
N GLN A 10 -20.56 14.29 12.32
CA GLN A 10 -21.58 15.22 11.82
C GLN A 10 -21.10 16.67 11.87
N GLY A 11 -20.35 17.03 12.92
CA GLY A 11 -19.76 18.36 13.04
C GLY A 11 -18.81 18.68 11.89
N LEU A 12 -17.93 17.73 11.51
CA LEU A 12 -17.08 17.89 10.34
C LEU A 12 -17.89 17.80 9.03
N ALA A 13 -18.87 16.91 8.94
CA ALA A 13 -19.70 16.74 7.73
C ALA A 13 -20.50 17.99 7.33
N GLN A 14 -20.76 18.87 8.29
CA GLN A 14 -21.44 20.15 8.08
C GLN A 14 -20.49 21.29 7.68
N ASP A 15 -19.17 21.11 7.80
CA ASP A 15 -18.20 22.13 7.42
C ASP A 15 -18.23 22.35 5.89
N PRO A 16 -18.55 23.57 5.42
CA PRO A 16 -18.72 23.85 3.99
C PRO A 16 -17.39 24.03 3.25
N THR A 17 -16.26 24.05 3.96
CA THR A 17 -14.94 24.31 3.39
C THR A 17 -14.18 23.03 3.03
N THR A 18 -13.02 23.18 2.39
CA THR A 18 -12.09 22.07 2.14
C THR A 18 -11.49 21.49 3.42
N ARG A 19 -11.54 22.22 4.56
CA ARG A 19 -11.09 21.72 5.86
C ARG A 19 -11.73 20.39 6.22
N ARG A 20 -13.01 20.20 5.89
CA ARG A 20 -13.77 18.96 6.07
C ARG A 20 -13.04 17.74 5.51
N ILE A 21 -12.49 17.86 4.30
CA ILE A 21 -11.84 16.75 3.60
C ILE A 21 -10.56 16.37 4.34
N TRP A 22 -9.73 17.38 4.64
CA TRP A 22 -8.45 17.17 5.30
C TRP A 22 -8.61 16.59 6.71
N PHE A 23 -9.49 17.16 7.52
CA PHE A 23 -9.75 16.66 8.87
C PHE A 23 -10.43 15.30 8.84
N GLY A 24 -11.35 15.07 7.90
CA GLY A 24 -11.97 13.75 7.74
C GLY A 24 -10.98 12.64 7.38
N ILE A 25 -9.87 12.94 6.70
CA ILE A 25 -8.79 11.97 6.48
C ILE A 25 -7.92 11.84 7.74
N ALA A 26 -7.55 12.98 8.34
CA ALA A 26 -6.64 13.02 9.48
C ALA A 26 -7.19 12.33 10.74
N THR A 27 -8.52 12.34 10.95
CA THR A 27 -9.17 11.75 12.13
C THR A 27 -9.88 10.43 11.83
N ALA A 28 -9.66 9.84 10.64
CA ALA A 28 -10.35 8.62 10.23
C ALA A 28 -10.06 7.42 11.15
N HIS A 29 -8.86 7.34 11.73
CA HIS A 29 -8.44 6.27 12.64
C HIS A 29 -8.43 6.69 14.12
N ASP A 30 -8.83 7.93 14.42
CA ASP A 30 -9.04 8.39 15.78
C ASP A 30 -10.46 8.00 16.23
N PHE A 31 -10.66 6.70 16.44
CA PHE A 31 -12.00 6.14 16.70
C PHE A 31 -12.66 6.66 17.97
N GLU A 32 -11.88 7.08 18.96
CA GLU A 32 -12.38 7.63 20.23
C GLU A 32 -13.12 8.96 20.04
N SER A 33 -12.75 9.73 19.00
CA SER A 33 -13.40 11.02 18.70
C SER A 33 -14.59 10.90 17.74
N HIS A 34 -14.97 9.68 17.33
CA HIS A 34 -16.10 9.47 16.43
C HIS A 34 -17.43 9.61 17.18
N ASP A 35 -18.43 10.17 16.49
CA ASP A 35 -19.77 10.37 17.05
C ASP A 35 -20.37 9.02 17.50
N ASP A 36 -20.99 9.00 18.68
CA ASP A 36 -21.71 7.86 19.27
C ASP A 36 -20.87 6.57 19.44
N ILE A 37 -19.53 6.69 19.58
CA ILE A 37 -18.66 5.54 19.85
C ILE A 37 -18.85 5.03 21.30
N THR A 38 -18.98 3.71 21.45
CA THR A 38 -18.95 3.02 22.75
C THR A 38 -17.63 2.28 22.92
N GLU A 39 -17.23 2.00 24.17
CA GLU A 39 -15.99 1.26 24.46
C GLU A 39 -15.97 -0.12 23.78
N GLU A 40 -17.08 -0.86 23.83
CA GLU A 40 -17.19 -2.16 23.15
C GLU A 40 -16.95 -2.03 21.64
N ARG A 41 -17.58 -1.05 21.00
CA ARG A 41 -17.47 -0.84 19.55
C ARG A 41 -16.08 -0.34 19.15
N LEU A 42 -15.46 0.49 19.99
CA LEU A 42 -14.07 0.93 19.83
C LEU A 42 -13.14 -0.27 19.75
N TYR A 43 -13.20 -1.18 20.72
CA TYR A 43 -12.35 -2.37 20.73
C TYR A 43 -12.66 -3.34 19.57
N GLN A 44 -13.93 -3.51 19.20
CA GLN A 44 -14.30 -4.32 18.02
C GLN A 44 -13.73 -3.75 16.72
N ASN A 45 -13.79 -2.43 16.54
CA ASN A 45 -13.20 -1.75 15.37
C ASN A 45 -11.68 -1.92 15.36
N ILE A 46 -10.99 -1.68 16.48
CA ILE A 46 -9.54 -1.86 16.60
C ILE A 46 -9.13 -3.30 16.30
N PHE A 47 -9.86 -4.28 16.85
CA PHE A 47 -9.61 -5.69 16.62
C PHE A 47 -9.74 -6.07 15.14
N ALA A 48 -10.81 -5.63 14.48
CA ALA A 48 -11.00 -5.84 13.04
C ALA A 48 -9.91 -5.14 12.21
N SER A 49 -9.50 -3.93 12.59
CA SER A 49 -8.40 -3.20 11.96
C SER A 49 -7.06 -3.95 12.07
N HIS A 50 -6.78 -4.63 13.19
CA HIS A 50 -5.59 -5.48 13.31
C HIS A 50 -5.59 -6.62 12.30
N PHE A 51 -6.73 -7.30 12.09
CA PHE A 51 -6.82 -8.34 11.05
C PHE A 51 -6.63 -7.77 9.65
N GLY A 52 -7.19 -6.59 9.37
CA GLY A 52 -6.93 -5.87 8.13
C GLY A 52 -5.44 -5.59 7.92
N GLN A 53 -4.76 -5.10 8.96
CA GLN A 53 -3.33 -4.80 8.91
C GLN A 53 -2.48 -6.07 8.71
N LEU A 54 -2.80 -7.16 9.41
CA LEU A 54 -2.13 -8.44 9.23
C LEU A 54 -2.31 -8.99 7.81
N ALA A 55 -3.51 -8.87 7.24
CA ALA A 55 -3.77 -9.27 5.87
C ALA A 55 -2.95 -8.46 4.86
N ILE A 56 -2.80 -7.14 5.06
CA ILE A 56 -1.94 -6.28 4.22
C ILE A 56 -0.48 -6.74 4.30
N ILE A 57 0.03 -7.07 5.49
CA ILE A 57 1.40 -7.57 5.67
C ILE A 57 1.60 -8.90 4.93
N PHE A 58 0.66 -9.84 5.05
CA PHE A 58 0.75 -11.12 4.35
C PHE A 58 0.64 -10.96 2.84
N LEU A 59 -0.23 -10.09 2.35
CA LEU A 59 -0.33 -9.80 0.91
C LEU A 59 0.95 -9.14 0.39
N TRP A 60 1.51 -8.19 1.12
CA TRP A 60 2.80 -7.56 0.77
C TRP A 60 3.92 -8.60 0.71
N THR A 61 4.04 -9.45 1.74
CA THR A 61 5.05 -10.52 1.79
C THR A 61 4.87 -11.49 0.62
N SER A 62 3.62 -11.90 0.34
CA SER A 62 3.29 -12.75 -0.80
C SER A 62 3.65 -12.07 -2.14
N GLY A 63 3.44 -10.77 -2.28
CA GLY A 63 3.81 -10.01 -3.47
C GLY A 63 5.32 -10.01 -3.71
N ASN A 64 6.13 -9.81 -2.65
CA ASN A 64 7.59 -9.90 -2.75
C ASN A 64 8.04 -11.29 -3.21
N LEU A 65 7.50 -12.35 -2.60
CA LEU A 65 7.81 -13.73 -2.99
C LEU A 65 7.40 -14.02 -4.43
N PHE A 66 6.21 -13.58 -4.83
CA PHE A 66 5.68 -13.79 -6.18
C PHE A 66 6.53 -13.11 -7.24
N HIS A 67 6.89 -11.84 -7.05
CA HIS A 67 7.69 -11.11 -8.02
C HIS A 67 9.11 -11.67 -8.16
N VAL A 68 9.76 -12.05 -7.05
CA VAL A 68 11.09 -12.68 -7.09
C VAL A 68 11.03 -14.07 -7.75
N ALA A 69 10.01 -14.87 -7.46
CA ALA A 69 9.86 -16.19 -8.07
C ALA A 69 9.52 -16.13 -9.56
N TRP A 70 8.75 -15.13 -9.99
CA TRP A 70 8.30 -15.01 -11.38
C TRP A 70 9.29 -14.28 -12.28
N GLN A 71 9.86 -13.16 -11.82
CA GLN A 71 10.66 -12.23 -12.64
C GLN A 71 12.09 -12.07 -12.11
N GLY A 72 12.40 -12.62 -10.94
CA GLY A 72 13.70 -12.51 -10.31
C GLY A 72 14.72 -13.50 -10.87
N ASN A 73 15.94 -13.43 -10.33
CA ASN A 73 17.06 -14.31 -10.64
C ASN A 73 17.51 -15.12 -9.41
N PHE A 74 16.60 -15.47 -8.50
CA PHE A 74 16.93 -16.05 -7.20
C PHE A 74 17.81 -17.32 -7.31
N GLU A 75 17.52 -18.20 -8.26
CA GLU A 75 18.32 -19.42 -8.47
C GLU A 75 19.77 -19.10 -8.86
N ALA A 76 19.98 -18.12 -9.75
CA ALA A 76 21.33 -17.68 -10.13
C ALA A 76 22.03 -16.93 -9.00
N TRP A 77 21.29 -16.09 -8.26
CA TRP A 77 21.82 -15.33 -7.13
C TRP A 77 22.31 -16.26 -6.00
N VAL A 78 21.61 -17.36 -5.72
CA VAL A 78 22.04 -18.34 -4.70
C VAL A 78 23.37 -19.01 -5.07
N GLN A 79 23.69 -19.15 -6.37
CA GLN A 79 24.96 -19.76 -6.82
C GLN A 79 26.17 -18.82 -6.67
N ASP A 80 25.98 -17.50 -6.83
CA ASP A 80 27.05 -16.50 -6.68
C ASP A 80 26.53 -15.16 -6.10
N PRO A 81 26.21 -15.13 -4.79
CA PRO A 81 25.54 -14.00 -4.16
C PRO A 81 26.43 -12.75 -4.00
N LEU A 82 27.75 -12.88 -4.23
CA LEU A 82 28.71 -11.77 -4.11
C LEU A 82 28.84 -10.96 -5.41
N HIS A 83 28.59 -11.56 -6.57
CA HIS A 83 28.75 -10.91 -7.86
C HIS A 83 27.44 -10.79 -8.65
N VAL A 84 26.47 -11.68 -8.41
CA VAL A 84 25.13 -11.56 -9.00
C VAL A 84 24.32 -10.57 -8.17
N ARG A 85 23.75 -9.55 -8.83
CA ARG A 85 22.83 -8.61 -8.18
C ARG A 85 21.41 -9.21 -8.16
N PRO A 86 20.70 -9.16 -7.02
CA PRO A 86 19.33 -9.67 -6.95
C PRO A 86 18.37 -8.76 -7.74
N ILE A 87 17.44 -9.38 -8.46
CA ILE A 87 16.33 -8.70 -9.16
C ILE A 87 15.10 -8.66 -8.26
N ALA A 88 14.45 -7.49 -8.17
CA ALA A 88 13.19 -7.33 -7.46
C ALA A 88 11.98 -7.76 -8.32
N HIS A 89 11.70 -7.02 -9.39
CA HIS A 89 10.63 -7.28 -10.36
C HIS A 89 10.97 -6.62 -11.70
N ALA A 90 10.26 -6.98 -12.77
CA ALA A 90 10.43 -6.34 -14.07
C ALA A 90 9.88 -4.91 -14.07
N ILE A 91 10.43 -4.05 -14.93
CA ILE A 91 9.93 -2.69 -15.15
C ILE A 91 9.04 -2.71 -16.40
N TRP A 92 7.85 -2.13 -16.28
CA TRP A 92 6.95 -1.88 -17.42
C TRP A 92 6.51 -0.42 -17.39
N ASP A 93 7.22 0.42 -18.14
CA ASP A 93 6.90 1.85 -18.27
C ASP A 93 6.90 2.27 -19.76
N PRO A 94 5.74 2.57 -20.36
CA PRO A 94 5.64 2.96 -21.77
C PRO A 94 6.27 4.33 -22.07
N HIS A 95 6.65 5.10 -21.06
CA HIS A 95 7.30 6.39 -21.24
C HIS A 95 8.82 6.28 -21.38
N PHE A 96 9.40 5.09 -21.17
CA PHE A 96 10.84 4.91 -21.30
C PHE A 96 11.27 5.00 -22.77
N GLY A 97 12.19 5.92 -23.05
CA GLY A 97 12.94 5.91 -24.30
C GLY A 97 13.94 4.75 -24.33
N GLN A 98 14.37 4.38 -25.54
CA GLN A 98 15.31 3.27 -25.75
C GLN A 98 16.56 3.30 -24.85
N PRO A 99 17.23 4.45 -24.62
CA PRO A 99 18.40 4.49 -23.74
C PRO A 99 18.08 4.09 -22.28
N ALA A 100 16.88 4.41 -21.79
CA ALA A 100 16.46 4.01 -20.45
C ALA A 100 16.21 2.50 -20.40
N VAL A 101 15.53 1.94 -21.40
CA VAL A 101 15.31 0.49 -21.49
C VAL A 101 16.64 -0.26 -21.45
N GLU A 102 17.63 0.16 -22.24
CA GLU A 102 18.96 -0.44 -22.25
C GLU A 102 19.65 -0.34 -20.87
N ALA A 103 19.64 0.85 -20.25
CA ALA A 103 20.25 1.06 -18.95
C ALA A 103 19.62 0.20 -17.83
N PHE A 104 18.30 -0.03 -17.86
CA PHE A 104 17.60 -0.83 -16.87
C PHE A 104 17.58 -2.34 -17.20
N THR A 105 17.99 -2.74 -18.40
CA THR A 105 18.09 -4.15 -18.81
C THR A 105 19.38 -4.81 -18.34
N GLU A 106 20.42 -4.05 -18.01
CA GLU A 106 21.75 -4.53 -17.55
C GLU A 106 21.77 -5.33 -16.22
N GLY A 107 20.60 -5.76 -15.74
CA GLY A 107 20.46 -6.74 -14.67
C GLY A 107 19.16 -7.54 -14.70
N VAL A 108 18.36 -7.48 -15.78
CA VAL A 108 17.00 -8.04 -15.84
C VAL A 108 16.80 -8.86 -17.11
N LEU A 109 16.30 -10.10 -16.98
CA LEU A 109 15.82 -10.90 -18.10
C LEU A 109 14.53 -10.24 -18.63
N LEU A 110 14.56 -9.68 -19.84
CA LEU A 110 13.35 -9.16 -20.49
C LEU A 110 12.46 -10.35 -20.89
N VAL A 111 11.24 -10.38 -20.35
CA VAL A 111 10.14 -11.13 -20.98
C VAL A 111 9.58 -10.21 -22.07
N GLN A 112 9.79 -10.59 -23.33
CA GLN A 112 9.09 -9.97 -24.47
C GLN A 112 7.62 -10.38 -24.49
#